data_AF-A0A836P5Y6-F1
#
_entry.id   AF-A0A836P5Y6-F1
#
_cell.length_a   1.000
_cell.length_b   1.000
_cell.length_c   1.000
_cell.angle_alpha   90.00
_cell.angle_beta   90.00
_cell.angle_gamma   90.00
#
_symmetry.space_group_name_H-M   'P 1'
#
loop_
_entity.id
_entity.type
_entity.pdbx_description
1 polymer ?
#
loop_
_entity_poly.entity_id
_entity_poly.type
_entity_poly.pdbx_seq_one_letter_code
_entity_poly.pdbx_strand_id
1 'polypeptide(L)'
;RVLDHTIGVLKQAMQQAKLGNDERLQAIARLDAQARRLEATAHGPTVEDYIAQERRDSHRYGGRSVFGWESAPEDAHVAQVTRARAGRR
;
A
#
# COMPACT_ATOMS: atom_id res chain seq x y z
N ARG A 1 5.55 -1.98 -2.85
CA ARG A 1 6.81 -1.18 -2.81
C ARG A 1 7.18 -0.65 -1.41
N VAL A 2 6.69 -1.27 -0.32
CA VAL A 2 7.14 -1.01 1.07
C VAL A 2 8.41 -1.82 1.43
N LEU A 3 8.71 -2.86 0.62
CA LEU A 3 9.80 -3.82 0.80
C LEU A 3 11.21 -3.19 0.67
N ASP A 4 11.41 -2.26 -0.26
CA ASP A 4 12.71 -1.62 -0.49
C ASP A 4 13.12 -0.72 0.69
N HIS A 5 12.14 -0.04 1.31
CA HIS A 5 12.42 0.91 2.38
C HIS A 5 12.82 0.21 3.68
N THR A 6 12.14 -0.88 4.04
CA THR A 6 12.44 -1.62 5.28
C THR A 6 13.79 -2.33 5.20
N ILE A 7 14.09 -2.97 4.07
CA ILE A 7 15.41 -3.56 3.81
C ILE A 7 16.51 -2.47 3.81
N GLY A 8 16.20 -1.29 3.27
CA GLY A 8 17.10 -0.14 3.29
C GLY A 8 17.47 0.33 4.70
N VAL A 9 16.48 0.53 5.57
CA VAL A 9 16.69 0.98 6.96
C VAL A 9 17.49 -0.05 7.76
N LEU A 10 17.17 -1.35 7.60
CA LEU A 10 17.86 -2.43 8.30
C LEU A 10 19.31 -2.58 7.83
N LYS A 11 19.57 -2.45 6.53
CA LYS A 11 20.92 -2.44 5.96
C LYS A 11 21.74 -1.26 6.47
N GLN A 12 21.14 -0.07 6.60
CA GLN A 12 21.81 1.10 7.17
C GLN A 12 22.14 0.92 8.66
N ALA A 13 21.21 0.40 9.47
CA ALA A 13 21.46 0.12 10.89
C ALA A 13 22.66 -0.84 11.09
N MET A 14 22.77 -1.83 10.21
CA MET A 14 23.89 -2.76 10.18
C MET A 14 25.22 -2.16 9.69
N GLN A 15 25.17 -1.19 8.78
CA GLN A 15 26.37 -0.45 8.37
C GLN A 15 26.90 0.42 9.52
N GLN A 16 26.00 1.00 10.32
CA GLN A 16 26.33 1.84 11.47
C GLN A 16 26.82 1.05 12.69
N ALA A 17 26.40 -0.21 12.84
CA ALA A 17 26.96 -1.11 13.83
C ALA A 17 28.46 -1.39 13.53
N LYS A 18 29.33 -1.22 14.54
CA LYS A 18 30.79 -1.44 14.46
C LYS A 18 31.15 -2.93 14.35
N LEU A 19 30.64 -3.60 13.32
CA LEU A 19 30.84 -5.02 13.02
C LEU A 19 32.07 -5.21 12.11
N GLY A 20 32.80 -6.31 12.32
CA GLY A 20 33.78 -6.80 11.35
C GLY A 20 33.11 -7.24 10.04
N ASN A 21 33.88 -7.46 8.97
CA ASN A 21 33.32 -7.77 7.64
C ASN A 21 32.53 -9.10 7.62
N ASP A 22 33.07 -10.14 8.25
CA ASP A 22 32.42 -11.46 8.34
C ASP A 22 31.17 -11.42 9.22
N GLU A 23 31.24 -10.67 10.31
CA GLU A 23 30.13 -10.43 11.23
C GLU A 23 28.97 -9.69 10.52
N ARG A 24 29.32 -8.69 9.69
CA ARG A 24 28.36 -7.97 8.85
C ARG A 24 27.72 -8.90 7.81
N LEU A 25 28.50 -9.73 7.11
CA LEU A 25 27.96 -10.69 6.13
C LEU A 25 26.99 -11.68 6.77
N GLN A 26 27.36 -12.25 7.93
CA GLN A 26 26.47 -13.15 8.66
C GLN A 26 25.20 -12.45 9.13
N ALA A 27 25.30 -11.22 9.61
CA ALA A 27 24.14 -10.47 10.06
C ALA A 27 23.20 -10.10 8.88
N ILE A 28 23.73 -9.82 7.67
CA ILE A 28 22.91 -9.57 6.48
C ILE A 28 22.15 -10.84 6.09
N ALA A 29 22.83 -11.98 6.08
CA ALA A 29 22.21 -13.26 5.76
C ALA A 29 21.10 -13.63 6.75
N ARG A 30 21.33 -13.43 8.05
CA ARG A 30 20.31 -13.64 9.09
C ARG A 30 19.13 -12.70 8.91
N LEU A 31 19.37 -11.45 8.56
CA LEU A 31 18.34 -10.45 8.32
C LEU A 31 17.47 -10.80 7.11
N ASP A 32 18.08 -11.18 5.98
CA ASP A 32 17.36 -11.63 4.78
C ASP A 32 16.46 -12.83 5.08
N ALA A 33 16.97 -13.80 5.84
CA ALA A 33 16.19 -14.98 6.24
C ALA A 33 15.01 -14.64 7.16
N GLN A 34 15.11 -13.60 8.00
CA GLN A 34 14.00 -13.13 8.84
C GLN A 34 13.00 -12.31 8.02
N ALA A 35 13.49 -11.46 7.11
CA ALA A 35 12.65 -10.69 6.19
C ALA A 35 11.77 -11.61 5.33
N ARG A 36 12.35 -12.62 4.68
CA ARG A 36 11.59 -13.61 3.87
C ARG A 36 10.54 -14.36 4.68
N ARG A 37 10.82 -14.71 5.93
CA ARG A 37 9.87 -15.37 6.84
C ARG A 37 8.71 -14.46 7.22
N LEU A 38 9.02 -13.20 7.52
CA LEU A 38 8.01 -12.20 7.81
C LEU A 38 7.16 -11.95 6.56
N GLU A 39 7.77 -11.77 5.38
CA GLU A 39 7.09 -11.55 4.10
C GLU A 39 6.13 -12.69 3.74
N ALA A 40 6.54 -13.94 3.95
CA ALA A 40 5.69 -15.10 3.68
C ALA A 40 4.38 -15.11 4.48
N THR A 41 4.33 -14.37 5.58
CA THR A 41 3.17 -14.30 6.49
C THR A 41 2.59 -12.89 6.64
N ALA A 42 3.25 -11.89 6.05
CA ALA A 42 2.81 -10.51 6.06
C ALA A 42 1.66 -10.35 5.08
N HIS A 43 0.45 -10.27 5.62
CA HIS A 43 -0.76 -9.96 4.87
C HIS A 43 -1.18 -8.53 5.21
N GLY A 44 -1.73 -7.82 4.24
CA GLY A 44 -2.24 -6.48 4.43
C GLY A 44 -3.04 -6.05 3.20
N PRO A 45 -3.81 -4.96 3.32
CA PRO A 45 -4.54 -4.43 2.19
C PRO A 45 -3.57 -4.11 1.05
N THR A 46 -3.93 -4.50 -0.15
CA THR A 46 -3.21 -4.12 -1.36
C THR A 46 -3.27 -2.61 -1.56
N VAL A 47 -2.42 -2.07 -2.44
CA VAL A 47 -2.50 -0.65 -2.81
C VAL A 47 -3.89 -0.34 -3.38
N GLU A 48 -4.46 -1.27 -4.14
CA GLU A 48 -5.80 -1.23 -4.69
C GLU A 48 -6.86 -1.15 -3.60
N ASP A 49 -6.71 -1.92 -2.51
CA ASP A 49 -7.61 -1.86 -1.36
C ASP A 49 -7.58 -0.50 -0.66
N TYR A 50 -6.39 0.08 -0.50
CA TYR A 50 -6.23 1.44 0.05
C TYR A 50 -6.84 2.50 -0.87
N ILE A 51 -6.62 2.41 -2.18
CA ILE A 51 -7.22 3.33 -3.16
C ILE A 51 -8.76 3.20 -3.15
N ALA A 52 -9.28 1.99 -3.04
CA ALA A 52 -10.72 1.76 -2.96
C ALA A 52 -11.31 2.33 -1.67
N GLN A 53 -10.61 2.19 -0.54
CA GLN A 53 -11.00 2.79 0.73
C GLN A 53 -11.01 4.33 0.64
N GLU A 54 -9.94 4.92 0.13
CA GLU A 54 -9.81 6.37 0.00
C GLU A 54 -10.90 6.95 -0.90
N ARG A 55 -11.22 6.27 -2.02
CA ARG A 55 -12.32 6.67 -2.89
C ARG A 55 -13.67 6.61 -2.19
N ARG A 56 -13.94 5.57 -1.39
CA ARG A 56 -15.18 5.47 -0.60
C ARG A 56 -15.30 6.60 0.40
N ASP A 57 -14.21 6.96 1.07
CA ASP A 57 -14.22 7.99 2.12
C ASP A 57 -14.10 9.42 1.57
N SER A 58 -13.73 9.58 0.30
CA SER A 58 -13.48 10.88 -0.35
C SER A 58 -14.60 11.91 -0.16
N HIS A 59 -15.88 11.50 -0.23
CA HIS A 59 -17.03 12.39 0.01
C HIS A 59 -17.00 13.07 1.39
N ARG A 60 -16.47 12.38 2.41
CA ARG A 60 -16.35 12.93 3.78
C ARG A 60 -15.32 14.05 3.87
N TYR A 61 -14.36 14.05 2.96
CA TYR A 61 -13.27 15.04 2.91
C TYR A 61 -13.54 16.16 1.91
N GLY A 62 -14.74 16.24 1.34
CA GLY A 62 -15.03 17.17 0.24
C GLY A 62 -14.32 16.77 -1.05
N GLY A 63 -14.19 15.46 -1.29
CA GLY A 63 -13.52 14.90 -2.45
C GLY A 63 -14.13 15.36 -3.77
N ARG A 64 -13.28 15.52 -4.77
CA ARG A 64 -13.67 15.91 -6.12
C ARG A 64 -12.92 15.06 -7.14
N SER A 65 -13.66 14.48 -8.08
CA SER A 65 -13.10 13.79 -9.23
C SER A 65 -13.39 14.55 -10.52
N VAL A 66 -12.91 14.01 -11.64
CA VAL A 66 -13.20 14.53 -13.00
C VAL A 66 -14.71 14.54 -13.31
N PHE A 67 -15.51 13.83 -12.52
CA PHE A 67 -16.97 13.76 -12.65
C PHE A 67 -17.71 14.72 -11.73
N GLY A 68 -17.01 15.57 -10.97
CA GLY A 68 -17.61 16.51 -10.01
C GLY A 68 -17.31 16.15 -8.56
N TRP A 69 -18.13 16.64 -7.64
CA TRP A 69 -18.00 16.32 -6.22
C TRP A 69 -18.31 14.86 -5.95
N GLU A 70 -17.47 14.21 -5.14
CA GLU A 70 -17.68 12.82 -4.74
C GLU A 70 -18.88 12.76 -3.79
N SER A 71 -19.84 11.92 -4.15
CA SER A 71 -21.10 11.74 -3.42
C SER A 71 -20.99 10.56 -2.47
N ALA A 72 -21.87 10.47 -1.46
CA ALA A 72 -21.91 9.33 -0.56
C ALA A 72 -22.09 8.01 -1.34
N PRO A 73 -21.61 6.86 -0.83
CA PRO A 73 -21.66 5.58 -1.55
C PRO A 73 -23.07 5.19 -2.02
N GLU A 74 -24.09 5.53 -1.23
CA GLU A 74 -25.51 5.28 -1.56
C GLU A 74 -25.95 6.07 -2.80
N ASP A 75 -25.56 7.34 -2.90
CA ASP A 75 -25.86 8.22 -4.05
C ASP A 75 -25.01 7.86 -5.28
N ALA A 76 -23.75 7.46 -5.06
CA ALA A 76 -22.82 7.06 -6.10
C ALA A 76 -23.28 5.79 -6.83
N HIS A 77 -23.90 4.84 -6.12
CA HIS A 77 -24.41 3.60 -6.70
C HIS A 77 -25.59 3.87 -7.67
N VAL A 78 -26.45 4.83 -7.34
CA VAL A 78 -27.58 5.26 -8.19
C VAL A 78 -27.07 6.00 -9.44
N ALA A 79 -26.06 6.86 -9.27
CA ALA A 79 -25.41 7.58 -10.37
C ALA A 79 -24.62 6.66 -11.32
N GLN A 80 -24.01 5.59 -10.82
CA GLN A 80 -23.30 4.61 -11.66
C GLN A 80 -24.24 3.71 -12.44
N VAL A 81 -25.34 3.24 -11.83
CA VAL A 81 -26.35 2.39 -12.51
C VAL A 81 -27.04 3.14 -13.64
N THR A 82 -27.33 4.43 -13.45
CA THR A 82 -27.91 5.29 -14.50
C THR A 82 -26.93 5.51 -15.66
N ARG A 83 -25.63 5.71 -15.39
CA ARG A 83 -24.57 5.81 -16.42
C ARG A 83 -24.37 4.51 -17.20
N ALA A 84 -24.34 3.35 -16.52
CA ALA A 84 -24.18 2.04 -17.16
C ALA A 84 -25.36 1.66 -18.07
N ARG A 85 -26.55 2.25 -17.83
CA ARG A 85 -27.72 2.13 -18.71
C ARG A 85 -27.69 3.10 -19.88
N ALA A 86 -27.10 4.29 -19.72
CA ALA A 86 -26.97 5.29 -20.79
C ALA A 86 -25.95 4.91 -21.86
N GLY A 87 -24.87 4.19 -21.51
CA GLY A 87 -23.82 3.75 -22.45
C GLY A 87 -24.12 2.49 -23.27
N ARG A 88 -25.33 1.90 -23.17
CA ARG A 88 -25.76 0.71 -23.93
C ARG A 88 -26.76 1.03 -25.05
N ARG A 89 -26.67 2.23 -25.63
CA ARG A 89 -27.42 2.64 -26.82
C ARG A 89 -26.46 3.10 -27.90
#